data_AF-A0A8I1QX25-F1
#
_entry.id   AF-A0A8I1QX25-F1
#
_cell.length_a   1.000
_cell.length_b   1.000
_cell.length_c   1.000
_cell.angle_alpha   90.00
_cell.angle_beta   90.00
_cell.angle_gamma   90.00
#
_symmetry.space_group_name_H-M   'P 1'
#
loop_
_entity.id
_entity.type
_entity.pdbx_description
1 polymer ?
#
loop_
_entity_poly.entity_id
_entity_poly.type
_entity_poly.pdbx_seq_one_letter_code
_entity_poly.pdbx_strand_id
1 'polypeptide(L)'
;MRLVFLDFDGVLHPLDDSTGSRSRFCWLPHLVTLLQEAQDVGVVVHSTWRYEYSDVELRALLGELGPRFAGSAPRMPRELAIETVLQANASTVAHHLVLDDDGKEFSQGRLNLLLCDPALGVSDPRVQSQLRDWLVRTSTMK
;
A
#
# COMPACT_ATOMS: atom_id res chain seq x y z
N MET A 1 8.39 -4.42 13.26
CA MET A 1 7.44 -3.49 12.63
C MET A 1 6.70 -4.20 11.51
N ARG A 2 5.59 -3.62 11.05
CA ARG A 2 4.80 -4.13 9.92
C ARG A 2 4.81 -3.11 8.80
N LEU A 3 4.82 -3.57 7.55
CA LEU A 3 4.81 -2.69 6.39
C LEU A 3 3.62 -2.96 5.47
N VAL A 4 3.00 -1.90 4.99
CA VAL A 4 2.11 -1.92 3.82
C VAL A 4 2.87 -1.31 2.65
N PHE A 5 3.05 -2.08 1.58
CA PHE A 5 3.51 -1.58 0.30
C PHE A 5 2.28 -1.12 -0.49
N LEU A 6 2.24 0.15 -0.86
CA LEU A 6 1.06 0.83 -1.41
C LEU A 6 1.28 1.31 -2.84
N ASP A 7 0.44 0.84 -3.77
CA ASP A 7 0.18 1.55 -5.04
C ASP A 7 -0.93 2.60 -4.86
N PHE A 8 -1.08 3.49 -5.84
CA PHE A 8 -2.04 4.59 -5.84
C PHE A 8 -3.16 4.37 -6.86
N ASP A 9 -2.86 4.34 -8.15
CA ASP A 9 -3.88 4.10 -9.19
C ASP A 9 -4.48 2.70 -9.02
N GLY A 10 -5.80 2.57 -9.16
CA GLY A 10 -6.51 1.31 -8.90
C GLY A 10 -6.62 0.90 -7.42
N VAL A 11 -5.90 1.56 -6.50
CA VAL A 11 -5.87 1.25 -5.07
C VAL A 11 -6.48 2.36 -4.20
N LEU A 12 -6.05 3.61 -4.37
CA LEU A 12 -6.54 4.78 -3.61
C LEU A 12 -7.53 5.65 -4.39
N HIS A 13 -7.69 5.35 -5.67
CA HIS A 13 -8.71 5.88 -6.57
C HIS A 13 -8.82 4.92 -7.77
N PRO A 14 -9.89 5.01 -8.59
CA PRO A 14 -10.02 4.09 -9.71
C PRO A 14 -8.91 4.26 -10.73
N LEU A 15 -8.49 3.16 -11.37
CA LEU A 15 -7.52 3.21 -12.48
C LEU A 15 -8.11 3.96 -13.68
N ASP A 16 -9.41 3.77 -13.95
CA ASP A 16 -10.14 4.46 -15.00
C ASP A 16 -11.07 5.53 -14.40
N ASP A 17 -10.77 6.80 -14.67
CA ASP A 17 -11.64 7.95 -14.37
C ASP A 17 -12.45 8.37 -15.61
N SER A 18 -12.87 7.43 -16.46
CA SER A 18 -13.71 7.67 -17.64
C SER A 18 -15.02 8.40 -17.34
N THR A 19 -15.45 8.44 -16.07
CA THR A 19 -16.61 9.22 -15.60
C THR A 19 -16.28 10.66 -15.21
N GLY A 20 -14.99 11.06 -15.21
CA GLY A 20 -14.49 12.40 -14.94
C GLY A 20 -14.88 12.96 -13.56
N SER A 21 -15.26 12.10 -12.63
CA SER A 21 -15.96 12.48 -11.41
C SER A 21 -15.21 12.06 -10.14
N ARG A 22 -14.15 11.23 -10.22
CA ARG A 22 -13.48 10.72 -9.02
C ARG A 22 -12.12 11.38 -8.84
N SER A 23 -12.02 12.22 -7.82
CA SER A 23 -10.75 12.81 -7.38
C SER A 23 -9.73 11.73 -7.05
N ARG A 24 -8.46 11.98 -7.39
CA ARG A 24 -7.32 11.21 -6.88
C ARG A 24 -7.39 11.10 -5.36
N PHE A 25 -6.94 9.98 -4.82
CA PHE A 25 -6.94 9.66 -3.39
C PHE A 25 -8.34 9.69 -2.73
N CYS A 26 -9.43 9.58 -3.48
CA CYS A 26 -10.78 9.58 -2.91
C CYS A 26 -11.05 8.42 -1.92
N TRP A 27 -10.26 7.34 -1.99
CA TRP A 27 -10.36 6.20 -1.06
C TRP A 27 -9.30 6.19 0.03
N LEU A 28 -8.39 7.16 0.07
CA LEU A 28 -7.41 7.30 1.16
C LEU A 28 -8.07 7.32 2.56
N PRO A 29 -9.23 7.97 2.78
CA PRO A 29 -9.91 7.93 4.09
C PRO A 29 -10.28 6.51 4.56
N HIS A 30 -10.56 5.58 3.64
CA HIS A 30 -10.81 4.18 4.01
C HIS A 30 -9.54 3.53 4.56
N LEU A 31 -8.39 3.75 3.91
CA LEU A 31 -7.12 3.21 4.38
C LEU A 31 -6.68 3.83 5.71
N VAL A 32 -6.86 5.14 5.88
CA VAL A 32 -6.66 5.85 7.17
C VAL A 32 -7.45 5.17 8.28
N THR A 33 -8.75 4.97 8.06
CA THR A 33 -9.66 4.34 9.03
C THR A 33 -9.20 2.93 9.38
N LEU A 34 -8.84 2.12 8.39
CA LEU A 34 -8.39 0.75 8.62
C LEU A 34 -7.09 0.67 9.44
N LEU A 35 -6.18 1.63 9.23
CA LEU A 35 -4.90 1.65 9.91
C LEU A 35 -4.93 2.40 11.25
N GLN A 36 -6.05 3.02 11.62
CA GLN A 36 -6.18 3.89 12.79
C GLN A 36 -5.74 3.22 14.10
N GLU A 37 -6.08 1.94 14.30
CA GLU A 37 -5.72 1.19 15.51
C GLU A 37 -4.32 0.54 15.45
N ALA A 38 -3.73 0.45 14.25
CA ALA A 38 -2.47 -0.24 14.00
C ALA A 38 -1.33 0.75 13.72
N GLN A 39 -0.98 1.59 14.71
CA GLN A 39 -0.01 2.69 14.57
C GLN A 39 1.42 2.26 14.25
N ASP A 40 1.77 0.99 14.44
CA ASP A 40 3.08 0.39 14.14
C ASP A 40 3.23 -0.06 12.67
N VAL A 41 2.21 0.14 11.84
CA VAL A 41 2.24 -0.15 10.40
C VAL A 41 2.82 1.05 9.64
N GLY A 42 4.01 0.86 9.08
CA GLY A 42 4.63 1.81 8.14
C GLY A 42 4.10 1.64 6.72
N VAL A 43 4.12 2.72 5.93
CA VAL A 43 3.68 2.75 4.53
C VAL A 43 4.87 2.98 3.62
N VAL A 44 5.15 2.03 2.73
CA VAL A 44 6.16 2.17 1.67
C VAL A 44 5.43 2.35 0.35
N VAL A 45 5.72 3.43 -0.37
CA VAL A 45 5.09 3.68 -1.68
C VAL A 45 5.86 2.93 -2.75
N HIS A 46 5.21 2.01 -3.47
CA HIS A 46 5.80 1.31 -4.62
C HIS A 46 5.15 1.67 -5.96
N SER A 47 4.16 2.57 -5.92
CA SER A 47 3.55 3.17 -7.10
C SER A 47 4.56 3.72 -8.10
N THR A 48 4.19 3.75 -9.39
CA THR A 48 4.94 4.44 -10.45
C THR A 48 5.12 5.92 -10.17
N TRP A 49 4.29 6.53 -9.32
CA TRP A 49 4.43 7.92 -8.88
C TRP A 49 5.79 8.21 -8.23
N ARG A 50 6.47 7.20 -7.65
CA ARG A 50 7.84 7.35 -7.14
C ARG A 50 8.86 7.74 -8.21
N TYR A 51 8.51 7.63 -9.49
CA TYR A 51 9.36 8.05 -10.58
C TYR A 51 9.31 9.55 -10.84
N GLU A 52 8.23 10.21 -10.44
CA GLU A 52 7.91 11.60 -10.75
C GLU A 52 7.94 12.50 -9.51
N TYR A 53 7.62 11.94 -8.33
CA TYR A 53 7.55 12.68 -7.07
C TYR A 53 8.70 12.30 -6.14
N SER A 54 9.18 13.28 -5.38
CA SER A 54 10.09 13.07 -4.26
C SER A 54 9.39 12.43 -3.06
N ASP A 55 10.17 11.84 -2.15
CA ASP A 55 9.64 11.29 -0.89
C ASP A 55 8.89 12.32 -0.04
N VAL A 56 9.28 13.61 -0.11
CA VAL A 56 8.59 14.70 0.58
C VAL A 56 7.19 14.91 -0.01
N GLU A 57 7.07 14.89 -1.33
CA GLU A 57 5.80 15.05 -2.03
C GLU A 57 4.91 13.82 -1.85
N LEU A 58 5.45 12.61 -1.98
CA LEU A 58 4.72 11.36 -1.72
C LEU A 58 4.19 11.31 -0.30
N ARG A 59 5.01 11.69 0.70
CA ARG A 59 4.58 11.81 2.09
C ARG A 59 3.42 12.80 2.25
N ALA A 60 3.46 13.93 1.55
CA ALA A 60 2.39 14.92 1.59
C ALA A 60 1.09 14.41 0.95
N LEU A 61 1.18 13.68 -0.17
CA LEU A 61 0.04 13.06 -0.85
C LEU A 61 -0.70 12.05 0.04
N LEU A 62 0.02 11.36 0.94
CA LEU A 62 -0.56 10.42 1.90
C LEU A 62 -1.38 11.08 3.02
N GLY A 63 -1.39 12.41 3.12
CA GLY A 63 -2.21 13.14 4.10
C GLY A 63 -2.01 12.64 5.53
N GLU A 64 -3.08 12.14 6.15
CA GLU A 64 -3.06 11.61 7.53
C GLU A 64 -2.16 10.37 7.70
N LEU A 65 -1.84 9.64 6.63
CA LEU A 65 -0.85 8.55 6.65
C LEU A 65 0.59 9.05 6.44
N GLY A 66 0.80 10.33 6.12
CA GLY A 66 2.12 10.92 5.95
C GLY A 66 3.09 10.69 7.13
N PRO A 67 2.67 10.80 8.40
CA PRO A 67 3.50 10.43 9.55
C PRO A 67 4.00 8.99 9.55
N ARG A 68 3.32 8.08 8.84
CA ARG A 68 3.65 6.66 8.71
C ARG A 68 4.42 6.32 7.45
N PHE A 69 4.70 7.31 6.60
CA PHE A 69 5.51 7.12 5.40
C PHE A 69 6.93 6.64 5.80
N ALA A 70 7.27 5.43 5.36
CA ALA A 70 8.53 4.76 5.63
C ALA A 70 9.53 4.85 4.46
N GLY A 71 9.18 5.57 3.39
CA GLY A 71 10.00 5.76 2.19
C GLY A 71 9.29 5.28 0.92
N SER A 72 9.89 5.57 -0.23
CA SER A 72 9.53 4.96 -1.51
C SER A 72 10.38 3.72 -1.79
N ALA A 73 9.80 2.74 -2.48
CA ALA A 73 10.53 1.58 -2.97
C ALA A 73 11.57 2.02 -4.03
N PRO A 74 12.71 1.33 -4.19
CA PRO A 74 13.71 1.71 -5.17
C PRO A 74 13.18 1.70 -6.61
N ARG A 75 13.87 2.44 -7.49
CA ARG A 75 13.49 2.56 -8.90
C ARG A 75 13.91 1.31 -9.69
N MET A 76 13.04 0.30 -9.70
CA MET A 76 13.21 -1.00 -10.37
C MET A 76 11.83 -1.68 -10.55
N PRO A 77 11.72 -2.84 -11.23
CA PRO A 77 10.45 -3.57 -11.35
C PRO A 77 9.80 -3.82 -9.98
N ARG A 78 8.46 -3.75 -9.90
CA ARG A 78 7.70 -3.64 -8.64
C ARG A 78 8.03 -4.74 -7.65
N GLU A 79 7.92 -6.01 -8.06
CA GLU A 79 8.25 -7.15 -7.21
C GLU A 79 9.68 -7.07 -6.66
N LEU A 80 10.67 -6.85 -7.53
CA LEU A 80 12.08 -6.73 -7.12
C LEU A 80 12.32 -5.54 -6.18
N ALA A 81 11.61 -4.42 -6.38
CA ALA A 81 11.70 -3.25 -5.52
C ALA A 81 11.25 -3.56 -4.10
N ILE A 82 10.10 -4.24 -3.98
CA ILE A 82 9.54 -4.65 -2.69
C ILE A 82 10.45 -5.68 -2.01
N GLU A 83 10.91 -6.70 -2.74
CA GLU A 83 11.85 -7.70 -2.24
C GLU A 83 13.14 -7.06 -1.72
N THR A 84 13.69 -6.06 -2.43
CA THR A 84 14.89 -5.33 -2.02
C THR A 84 14.67 -4.59 -0.69
N VAL A 85 13.52 -3.92 -0.53
CA VAL A 85 13.17 -3.24 0.74
C VAL A 85 13.03 -4.26 1.87
N LEU A 86 12.36 -5.38 1.63
CA LEU A 86 12.21 -6.45 2.63
C LEU A 86 13.56 -7.05 3.03
N GLN A 87 14.43 -7.32 2.06
CA GLN A 87 15.76 -7.88 2.30
C GLN A 87 16.63 -6.92 3.13
N ALA A 88 16.63 -5.63 2.78
CA ALA A 88 17.38 -4.61 3.50
C ALA A 88 16.88 -4.42 4.95
N ASN A 89 15.64 -4.80 5.24
CA ASN A 89 14.99 -4.62 6.54
C ASN A 89 14.57 -5.94 7.20
N ALA A 90 15.19 -7.06 6.82
CA ALA A 90 14.77 -8.40 7.23
C ALA A 90 14.83 -8.63 8.76
N SER A 91 15.67 -7.88 9.48
CA SER A 91 15.76 -7.95 10.94
C SER A 91 14.68 -7.16 11.68
N THR A 92 13.97 -6.25 11.01
CA THR A 92 13.02 -5.33 11.65
C THR A 92 11.59 -5.51 11.14
N VAL A 93 11.40 -5.92 9.88
CA VAL A 93 10.09 -6.14 9.27
C VAL A 93 9.63 -7.57 9.53
N ALA A 94 8.65 -7.72 10.42
CA ALA A 94 8.10 -9.03 10.78
C ALA A 94 7.01 -9.48 9.81
N HIS A 95 6.20 -8.52 9.32
CA HIS A 95 5.10 -8.79 8.41
C HIS A 95 5.00 -7.70 7.36
N HIS A 96 4.58 -8.08 6.16
CA HIS A 96 4.26 -7.14 5.09
C HIS A 96 2.92 -7.49 4.43
N LEU A 97 2.34 -6.51 3.76
CA LEU A 97 1.19 -6.65 2.88
C LEU A 97 1.41 -5.74 1.67
N VAL A 98 1.16 -6.24 0.46
CA VAL A 98 1.22 -5.44 -0.77
C VAL A 98 -0.20 -5.16 -1.22
N LEU A 99 -0.54 -3.89 -1.44
CA LEU A 99 -1.78 -3.43 -2.03
C LEU A 99 -1.48 -2.94 -3.45
N ASP A 100 -2.04 -3.63 -4.44
CA ASP A 100 -1.86 -3.34 -5.86
C ASP A 100 -3.05 -3.91 -6.65
N ASP A 101 -3.38 -3.31 -7.79
CA ASP A 101 -4.47 -3.73 -8.68
C ASP A 101 -3.99 -4.58 -9.88
N ASP A 102 -2.71 -4.55 -10.22
CA ASP A 102 -2.13 -5.33 -11.32
C ASP A 102 -1.29 -6.52 -10.82
N GLY A 103 -1.98 -7.66 -10.68
CA GLY A 103 -1.34 -8.92 -10.29
C GLY A 103 -0.28 -9.44 -11.27
N LYS A 104 -0.18 -8.91 -12.50
CA LYS A 104 0.82 -9.35 -13.49
C LYS A 104 2.23 -8.88 -13.16
N GLU A 105 2.35 -7.85 -12.34
CA GLU A 105 3.63 -7.29 -11.88
C GLU A 105 4.31 -8.17 -10.81
N PHE A 106 3.67 -9.27 -10.40
CA PHE A 106 4.10 -10.13 -9.30
C PHE A 106 4.12 -11.62 -9.69
N SER A 107 5.20 -12.30 -9.31
CA SER A 107 5.28 -13.74 -9.37
C SER A 107 4.45 -14.35 -8.24
N GLN A 108 3.56 -15.29 -8.57
CA GLN A 108 2.67 -15.87 -7.57
C GLN A 108 3.42 -16.49 -6.38
N GLY A 109 3.00 -16.12 -5.17
CA GLY A 109 3.45 -16.73 -3.91
C GLY A 109 4.72 -16.14 -3.28
N ARG A 110 5.37 -15.14 -3.89
CA ARG A 110 6.58 -14.52 -3.32
C ARG A 110 6.29 -13.42 -2.31
N LEU A 111 5.29 -12.60 -2.61
CA LEU A 111 4.87 -11.48 -1.78
C LEU A 111 3.47 -11.73 -1.23
N ASN A 112 3.20 -11.22 -0.04
CA ASN A 112 1.86 -11.22 0.53
C ASN A 112 1.01 -10.14 -0.16
N LEU A 113 0.57 -10.45 -1.38
CA LEU A 113 -0.20 -9.57 -2.24
C LEU A 113 -1.70 -9.68 -1.95
N LEU A 114 -2.32 -8.54 -1.69
CA LEU A 114 -3.77 -8.37 -1.67
C LEU A 114 -4.15 -7.59 -2.93
N LEU A 115 -4.65 -8.34 -3.91
CA LEU A 115 -5.06 -7.80 -5.20
C LEU A 115 -6.35 -6.98 -5.08
N CYS A 116 -6.28 -5.71 -5.49
CA CYS A 116 -7.40 -4.78 -5.51
C CYS A 116 -8.18 -4.89 -6.83
N ASP A 117 -9.50 -4.69 -6.78
CA ASP A 117 -10.26 -4.43 -8.01
C ASP A 117 -9.96 -2.98 -8.43
N PRO A 118 -9.43 -2.70 -9.63
CA PRO A 118 -9.05 -1.34 -10.05
C PRO A 118 -10.20 -0.34 -10.07
N ALA A 119 -11.47 -0.78 -10.06
CA ALA A 119 -12.64 0.10 -10.01
C ALA A 119 -13.07 0.47 -8.58
N LEU A 120 -12.60 -0.27 -7.57
CA LEU A 120 -13.01 -0.14 -6.17
C LEU A 120 -11.84 0.07 -5.20
N GLY A 121 -10.63 -0.41 -5.51
CA GLY A 121 -9.45 -0.27 -4.67
C GLY A 121 -9.69 -0.68 -3.22
N VAL A 122 -9.18 0.13 -2.28
CA VAL A 122 -9.42 -0.06 -0.85
C VAL A 122 -10.84 0.29 -0.38
N SER A 123 -11.70 0.83 -1.25
CA SER A 123 -13.13 1.00 -0.93
C SER A 123 -13.91 -0.32 -1.03
N ASP A 124 -13.35 -1.35 -1.70
CA ASP A 124 -13.94 -2.70 -1.77
C ASP A 124 -14.04 -3.35 -0.36
N PRO A 125 -15.25 -3.70 0.13
CA PRO A 125 -15.42 -4.37 1.42
C PRO A 125 -14.60 -5.65 1.58
N ARG A 126 -14.32 -6.38 0.50
CA ARG A 126 -13.45 -7.57 0.52
C ARG A 126 -12.02 -7.17 0.86
N VAL A 127 -11.49 -6.12 0.23
CA VAL A 127 -10.14 -5.60 0.52
C VAL A 127 -10.05 -5.15 1.98
N GLN A 128 -11.06 -4.41 2.45
CA GLN A 128 -11.13 -3.95 3.84
C GLN A 128 -11.18 -5.11 4.84
N SER A 129 -11.95 -6.17 4.54
CA SER A 129 -12.02 -7.36 5.39
C SER A 129 -10.67 -8.08 5.45
N GLN A 130 -10.04 -8.34 4.31
CA GLN A 130 -8.76 -9.05 4.27
C GLN A 130 -7.63 -8.25 4.92
N LEU A 131 -7.62 -6.92 4.76
CA LEU A 131 -6.66 -6.05 5.42
C LEU A 131 -6.87 -6.05 6.93
N ARG A 132 -8.13 -5.97 7.41
CA ARG A 132 -8.43 -6.14 8.85
C ARG A 132 -7.97 -7.48 9.39
N ASP A 133 -8.23 -8.57 8.67
CA ASP A 133 -7.81 -9.89 9.09
C ASP A 133 -6.27 -9.99 9.16
N TRP A 134 -5.56 -9.39 8.19
CA TRP A 134 -4.10 -9.29 8.24
C TRP A 134 -3.63 -8.48 9.45
N LEU A 135 -4.26 -7.33 9.73
CA LEU A 135 -3.92 -6.50 10.89
C LEU A 135 -4.10 -7.25 12.22
N VAL A 136 -5.18 -8.01 12.36
CA VAL A 136 -5.45 -8.83 13.56
C VAL A 136 -4.45 -9.97 13.68
N ARG A 137 -4.23 -10.74 12.60
CA ARG A 137 -3.32 -11.91 12.63
C ARG A 137 -1.86 -11.53 12.86
N THR A 138 -1.45 -10.34 12.43
CA THR A 138 -0.07 -9.85 12.54
C THR A 138 0.15 -8.92 13.71
N SER A 139 -0.92 -8.54 14.42
CA SER A 139 -0.80 -7.77 15.65
C SER A 139 -0.02 -8.62 16.65
N THR A 140 1.13 -8.13 17.07
CA THR A 140 1.84 -8.74 18.19
C THR A 140 0.96 -8.49 19.41
N MET A 141 0.40 -9.54 20.03
CA MET A 141 -0.20 -9.39 21.35
C MET A 141 0.87 -8.77 22.25
N LYS A 142 0.59 -7.59 22.79
CA LYS A 142 1.38 -7.03 23.89
C LYS A 142 1.17 -7.87 25.14
#